data_AF-A0A9P4I1B5-F1
#
_entry.id   AF-A0A9P4I1B5-F1
#
_cell.length_a   1.000
_cell.length_b   1.000
_cell.length_c   1.000
_cell.angle_alpha   90.00
_cell.angle_beta   90.00
_cell.angle_gamma   90.00
#
_symmetry.space_group_name_H-M   'P 1'
#
loop_
_entity.id
_entity.type
_entity.pdbx_description
1 polymer ?
#
loop_
_entity_poly.entity_id
_entity_poly.type
_entity_poly.pdbx_seq_one_letter_code
_entity_poly.pdbx_strand_id
1 'polypeptide(L)' 'MSSHSALLDVWEASAAHPYQPTVAKNAQLTIGFLLLIIAFLLTGIFGLNRSLVTLPALGVPASLAFG' A
#
# COMPACT_ATOMS: atom_id res chain seq x y z
N MET A 1 -7.96 -30.51 23.30
CA MET A 1 -6.96 -29.43 23.37
C MET A 1 -7.73 -28.12 23.33
N SER A 2 -7.74 -27.39 24.44
CA SER A 2 -8.43 -26.09 24.56
C SER A 2 -7.75 -25.09 23.62
N SER A 3 -8.53 -24.35 22.84
CA SER A 3 -8.09 -23.42 21.79
C SER A 3 -7.07 -22.36 22.23
N HIS A 4 -6.96 -22.08 23.53
CA HIS A 4 -5.95 -21.19 24.10
C HIS A 4 -4.52 -21.74 23.97
N SER A 5 -4.33 -23.06 24.06
CA SER A 5 -3.00 -23.68 23.90
C SER A 5 -2.49 -23.54 22.48
N ALA A 6 -3.36 -23.67 21.48
CA ALA A 6 -2.98 -23.65 20.08
C ALA A 6 -2.44 -22.29 19.59
N LEU A 7 -3.00 -21.17 20.08
CA LEU A 7 -2.50 -19.83 19.72
C LEU A 7 -1.15 -19.53 20.37
N LEU A 8 -0.93 -20.03 21.59
CA LEU A 8 0.34 -19.90 22.29
C LEU A 8 1.44 -20.69 21.58
N ASP A 9 1.15 -21.93 21.18
CA ASP A 9 2.07 -22.77 20.42
C ASP A 9 2.47 -22.11 19.08
N VAL A 10 1.51 -21.48 18.38
CA VAL A 10 1.78 -20.73 17.14
C VAL A 10 2.61 -19.48 17.40
N TRP A 11 2.36 -18.76 18.50
CA TRP A 11 3.14 -17.58 18.89
C TRP A 11 4.61 -17.95 19.15
N GLU A 12 4.84 -19.00 19.94
CA GLU A 12 6.19 -19.47 20.24
C GLU A 12 6.93 -19.95 18.98
N ALA A 13 6.24 -20.69 18.08
CA ALA A 13 6.82 -21.10 16.81
C ALA A 13 7.13 -19.93 15.86
N SER A 14 6.37 -18.83 15.95
CA SER A 14 6.55 -17.63 15.11
C SER A 14 7.73 -16.76 15.54
N ALA A 15 8.24 -16.93 16.77
CA ALA A 15 9.40 -16.17 17.27
C ALA A 15 10.66 -16.36 16.39
N ALA A 16 10.78 -17.50 15.71
CA ALA A 16 11.86 -17.77 14.75
C ALA A 16 11.68 -17.10 13.38
N HIS A 17 10.50 -16.56 13.09
CA HIS A 17 10.12 -16.02 11.78
C HIS A 17 9.61 -14.57 11.91
N PRO A 18 10.51 -13.60 12.19
CA PRO A 18 10.11 -12.20 12.32
C PRO A 18 9.54 -11.65 11.02
N TYR A 19 8.46 -10.85 11.13
CA TYR A 19 7.86 -10.16 9.99
C TYR A 19 8.88 -9.22 9.33
N GLN A 20 9.07 -9.41 8.02
CA GLN A 20 9.90 -8.56 7.18
C GLN A 20 8.99 -7.70 6.30
N PRO A 21 8.82 -6.40 6.61
CA PRO A 21 7.96 -5.55 5.81
C PRO A 21 8.56 -5.34 4.42
N THR A 22 7.71 -5.39 3.39
CA THR A 22 8.10 -5.05 2.01
C THR A 22 8.66 -3.63 1.89
N VAL A 23 8.16 -2.70 2.74
CA VAL A 23 8.68 -1.33 2.87
C VAL A 23 9.26 -1.13 4.25
N ALA A 24 10.56 -0.85 4.31
CA ALA A 24 11.26 -0.59 5.57
C ALA A 24 10.65 0.60 6.32
N LYS A 25 10.61 0.51 7.66
CA LYS A 25 9.96 1.51 8.53
C LYS A 25 10.46 2.93 8.32
N ASN A 26 11.76 3.10 8.08
CA ASN A 26 12.39 4.40 7.80
C ASN A 26 12.01 4.99 6.43
N ALA A 27 11.47 4.18 5.50
CA ALA A 27 11.07 4.61 4.17
C ALA A 27 9.56 4.83 4.03
N GLN A 28 8.73 4.39 4.99
CA GLN A 28 7.26 4.43 4.89
C GLN A 28 6.71 5.83 4.58
N LEU A 29 7.19 6.86 5.29
CA LEU A 29 6.76 8.24 5.06
C LEU A 29 7.18 8.74 3.67
N THR A 30 8.42 8.47 3.27
CA THR A 30 8.97 8.91 1.98
C THR A 30 8.23 8.26 0.82
N ILE A 31 8.02 6.93 0.87
CA ILE A 31 7.28 6.22 -0.17
C ILE A 31 5.81 6.66 -0.19
N GLY A 32 5.17 6.80 0.98
CA GLY A 32 3.80 7.29 1.04
C GLY A 32 3.65 8.70 0.44
N PHE A 33 4.55 9.63 0.78
CA PHE A 33 4.51 10.97 0.22
C PHE A 33 4.80 11.00 -1.28
N LEU A 34 5.72 10.16 -1.77
CA LEU A 34 5.99 9.99 -3.19
C LEU A 34 4.73 9.49 -3.93
N LEU A 35 4.04 8.49 -3.38
CA LEU A 35 2.79 7.97 -3.92
C LEU A 35 1.70 9.07 -3.98
N LEU A 36 1.57 9.88 -2.93
CA LEU A 36 0.64 11.01 -2.91
C LEU A 36 0.98 12.09 -3.95
N ILE A 37 2.26 12.41 -4.16
CA ILE A 37 2.68 13.33 -5.23
C ILE A 37 2.29 12.76 -6.59
N ILE A 38 2.56 11.47 -6.83
CA ILE A 38 2.18 10.80 -8.08
C ILE A 38 0.67 10.86 -8.28
N ALA A 39 -0.12 10.54 -7.25
CA ALA A 39 -1.58 10.63 -7.30
C ALA A 39 -2.06 12.05 -7.63
N PHE A 40 -1.47 13.07 -6.99
CA PHE A 40 -1.80 14.48 -7.22
C PHE A 40 -1.52 14.89 -8.67
N LEU A 41 -0.34 14.55 -9.20
CA LEU A 41 0.04 14.87 -10.58
C LEU A 41 -0.85 14.17 -11.59
N LEU A 42 -1.05 12.86 -11.46
CA LEU A 42 -1.89 12.09 -12.38
C LEU A 42 -3.35 12.55 -12.37
N THR A 43 -3.89 12.81 -11.17
CA THR A 43 -5.26 13.36 -11.02
C THR A 43 -5.36 14.76 -11.63
N GLY A 44 -4.37 15.62 -11.42
CA GLY A 44 -4.31 16.94 -12.03
C GLY A 44 -4.30 16.87 -13.56
N ILE A 45 -3.42 16.05 -14.14
CA ILE A 45 -3.32 15.86 -15.60
C ILE A 45 -4.64 15.29 -16.16
N PHE A 46 -5.23 14.28 -15.52
CA PHE A 46 -6.52 13.73 -15.89
C PHE A 46 -7.64 14.79 -15.83
N GLY A 47 -7.65 15.62 -14.77
CA GLY A 47 -8.63 16.69 -14.59
C GLY A 47 -8.57 17.77 -15.68
N LEU A 48 -7.38 18.04 -16.22
CA LEU A 48 -7.18 19.00 -17.32
C LEU A 48 -7.68 18.49 -18.68
N ASN A 49 -7.68 17.18 -18.91
CA ASN A 49 -8.18 16.56 -20.15
C ASN A 49 -9.00 15.29 -19.85
N ARG A 50 -10.17 15.51 -19.25
CA ARG A 50 -11.04 14.41 -18.80
C ARG A 50 -11.69 13.72 -20.01
N SER A 51 -11.48 12.42 -20.13
CA SER A 51 -12.14 11.57 -21.11
C SER A 51 -12.22 10.13 -20.58
N LEU A 52 -13.21 9.37 -21.04
CA LEU A 52 -13.28 7.92 -20.73
C LEU A 52 -12.05 7.17 -21.23
N VAL A 53 -11.37 7.69 -22.25
CA VAL A 53 -10.13 7.12 -22.79
C VAL A 53 -8.94 7.36 -21.86
N THR A 54 -8.87 8.52 -21.20
CA THR A 54 -7.77 8.87 -20.28
C THR A 54 -7.96 8.28 -18.88
N LEU A 55 -9.18 7.82 -18.56
CA LEU A 55 -9.52 7.22 -17.27
C LEU A 55 -8.67 5.97 -16.91
N PRO A 56 -8.56 4.93 -17.76
CA PRO A 56 -7.75 3.75 -17.43
C PRO A 56 -6.25 4.07 -17.40
N ALA A 57 -5.79 5.04 -18.21
CA ALA A 57 -4.38 5.39 -18.31
C ALA A 57 -3.90 6.29 -17.17
N LEU A 58 -4.74 7.20 -16.67
CA LEU A 58 -4.37 8.21 -15.68
C LEU A 58 -5.15 8.09 -14.38
N GLY A 59 -6.48 7.91 -14.47
CA GLY A 59 -7.35 7.84 -13.29
C GLY A 59 -7.11 6.60 -12.44
N VAL A 60 -7.05 5.41 -13.06
CA VAL A 60 -6.82 4.15 -12.33
C VAL A 60 -5.46 4.17 -11.60
N PRO A 61 -4.33 4.50 -12.24
CA PRO A 61 -3.06 4.60 -11.53
C PRO A 61 -3.04 5.70 -10.46
N ALA A 62 -3.74 6.82 -10.67
CA ALA A 62 -3.85 7.88 -9.66
C ALA A 62 -4.57 7.39 -8.39
N SER A 63 -5.67 6.65 -8.54
CA SER A 63 -6.42 6.08 -7.42
C SER A 63 -5.59 5.06 -6.64
N LEU A 64 -4.88 4.17 -7.34
CA LEU A 64 -4.00 3.18 -6.71
C LEU A 64 -2.83 3.84 -5.95
N ALA A 65 -2.28 4.93 -6.47
CA ALA A 65 -1.24 5.69 -5.78
C ALA A 65 -1.79 6.49 -4.59
N PHE A 66 -3.07 6.83 -4.58
CA PHE A 66 -3.70 7.56 -3.47
C PHE A 66 -4.02 6.65 -2.28
N GLY A 67 -4.65 5.49 -2.52
CA GLY A 67 -5.08 4.54 -1.49
C GLY A 67 -6.41 3.89 -1.81
#